data_AF-A0A955T8X4-F1
#
_entry.id   AF-A0A955T8X4-F1
#
_cell.length_a   1.000
_cell.length_b   1.000
_cell.length_c   1.000
_cell.angle_alpha   90.00
_cell.angle_beta   90.00
_cell.angle_gamma   90.00
#
_symmetry.space_group_name_H-M   'P 1'
#
loop_
_entity.id
_entity.type
_entity.pdbx_description
1 polymer ?
#
loop_
_entity_poly.entity_id
_entity_poly.type
_entity_poly.pdbx_seq_one_letter_code
_entity_poly.pdbx_strand_id
1 'polypeptide(L)'
;FFTNGTKVLLVDGEEGRLTAEGIQRMIERRSDIHYPKPRVVSLTQSTEFGTVYTPDNLMAIHDACEKNDLRLHMDGARFANAVASLGVAPKEVTWKAGVDVLCFGGTKNGMPLGEAVVFFNRDLAEEFDYRCKQAGQLASKMRFIAAPLYGLLLDDVWLKNARHANDCANIMAQRIEEFSGCSIRHLVQSNSVFADLPESVETGLLGRGWHFYNFIGEGGSRLMCSWNTSKEDIDSFLEDVRELVA
;
A
#
# COMPACT_ATOMS: atom_id res chain seq x y z
N PHE A 1 -21.89 -8.34 -2.58
CA PHE A 1 -20.63 -7.66 -2.22
C PHE A 1 -20.66 -6.24 -2.80
N PHE A 2 -20.00 -5.27 -2.14
CA PHE A 2 -20.17 -3.81 -2.26
C PHE A 2 -20.37 -3.21 -3.66
N THR A 3 -19.84 -3.84 -4.70
CA THR A 3 -19.84 -3.29 -6.06
C THR A 3 -21.00 -3.76 -6.94
N ASN A 4 -21.84 -4.67 -6.43
CA ASN A 4 -23.06 -5.19 -7.06
C ASN A 4 -22.94 -5.51 -8.58
N GLY A 5 -21.82 -6.13 -9.00
CA GLY A 5 -21.56 -6.46 -10.41
C GLY A 5 -20.61 -5.52 -11.15
N THR A 6 -19.91 -4.61 -10.46
CA THR A 6 -18.85 -3.81 -11.08
C THR A 6 -17.70 -4.68 -11.55
N LYS A 7 -17.16 -4.38 -12.73
CA LYS A 7 -15.99 -5.02 -13.31
C LYS A 7 -14.73 -4.21 -12.98
N VAL A 8 -13.67 -4.89 -12.57
CA VAL A 8 -12.33 -4.30 -12.44
C VAL A 8 -11.64 -4.35 -13.81
N LEU A 9 -11.13 -3.20 -14.26
CA LEU A 9 -10.35 -3.07 -15.49
C LEU A 9 -8.90 -2.80 -15.09
N LEU A 10 -8.01 -3.76 -15.36
CA LEU A 10 -6.61 -3.69 -14.92
C LEU A 10 -5.80 -2.79 -15.85
N VAL A 11 -5.07 -1.86 -15.25
CA VAL A 11 -4.13 -0.98 -15.95
C VAL A 11 -2.74 -1.31 -15.44
N ASP A 12 -1.87 -1.74 -16.33
CA ASP A 12 -0.49 -2.07 -15.99
C ASP A 12 0.35 -0.80 -15.83
N GLY A 13 1.41 -0.90 -15.03
CA GLY A 13 2.41 0.15 -14.89
C GLY A 13 3.59 -0.26 -14.02
N GLU A 14 4.73 0.37 -14.27
CA GLU A 14 5.99 0.06 -13.58
C GLU A 14 5.90 0.32 -12.08
N GLU A 15 6.61 -0.48 -11.29
CA GLU A 15 6.66 -0.35 -9.83
C GLU A 15 5.26 -0.40 -9.17
N GLY A 16 4.27 -1.03 -9.82
CA GLY A 16 2.89 -1.10 -9.31
C GLY A 16 2.14 0.22 -9.38
N ARG A 17 2.62 1.18 -10.19
CA ARG A 17 2.02 2.51 -10.33
C ARG A 17 1.23 2.68 -11.62
N LEU A 18 -0.01 3.14 -11.50
CA LEU A 18 -0.81 3.63 -12.61
C LEU A 18 -0.19 4.89 -13.21
N THR A 19 -0.37 5.07 -14.51
CA THR A 19 0.04 6.29 -15.24
C THR A 19 -1.17 6.92 -15.90
N ALA A 20 -1.12 8.24 -16.11
CA ALA A 20 -2.15 8.99 -16.84
C ALA A 20 -2.38 8.37 -18.23
N GLU A 21 -1.30 7.97 -18.91
CA GLU A 21 -1.35 7.33 -20.22
C GLU A 21 -1.97 5.94 -20.15
N GLY A 22 -1.68 5.15 -19.10
CA GLY A 22 -2.29 3.85 -18.87
C GLY A 22 -3.81 3.95 -18.66
N ILE A 23 -4.23 4.93 -17.87
CA ILE A 23 -5.65 5.24 -17.64
C ILE A 23 -6.32 5.63 -18.96
N GLN A 24 -5.71 6.55 -19.73
CA GLN A 24 -6.25 6.99 -21.01
C GLN A 24 -6.39 5.82 -22.00
N ARG A 25 -5.35 4.99 -22.14
CA ARG A 25 -5.39 3.79 -23.00
C ARG A 25 -6.51 2.84 -22.61
N MET A 26 -6.77 2.65 -21.32
CA MET A 26 -7.86 1.78 -20.85
C MET A 26 -9.23 2.32 -21.24
N ILE A 27 -9.44 3.63 -21.08
CA ILE A 27 -10.71 4.28 -21.42
C ILE A 27 -10.95 4.21 -22.93
N GLU A 28 -9.92 4.47 -23.74
CA GLU A 28 -10.01 4.47 -25.20
C GLU A 28 -10.10 3.07 -25.82
N ARG A 29 -9.76 2.02 -25.06
CA ARG A 29 -9.74 0.64 -25.55
C ARG A 29 -11.07 0.21 -26.16
N ARG A 30 -12.18 0.57 -25.52
CA ARG A 30 -13.53 0.19 -25.97
C ARG A 30 -14.62 1.01 -25.27
N SER A 31 -15.43 1.73 -26.05
CA SER A 31 -16.49 2.62 -25.55
C SER A 31 -17.92 2.22 -25.94
N ASP A 32 -18.10 1.10 -26.65
CA ASP A 32 -19.41 0.61 -27.06
C ASP A 32 -20.19 -0.12 -25.93
N ILE A 33 -21.47 -0.39 -26.20
CA ILE A 33 -22.43 -0.96 -25.23
C ILE A 33 -22.01 -2.31 -24.64
N HIS A 34 -21.10 -3.05 -25.29
CA HIS A 34 -20.61 -4.33 -24.78
C HIS A 34 -19.48 -4.20 -23.75
N TYR A 35 -19.07 -2.98 -23.41
CA TYR A 35 -18.03 -2.71 -22.42
C TYR A 35 -18.55 -1.82 -21.28
N PRO A 36 -18.22 -2.15 -20.01
CA PRO A 36 -18.63 -1.30 -18.90
C PRO A 36 -17.91 0.04 -18.97
N LYS A 37 -18.64 1.12 -18.71
CA LYS A 37 -18.08 2.48 -18.65
C LYS A 37 -17.21 2.64 -17.40
N PRO A 38 -15.93 3.00 -17.52
CA PRO A 38 -15.10 3.37 -16.37
C PRO A 38 -15.72 4.56 -15.64
N ARG A 39 -15.68 4.54 -14.30
CA ARG A 39 -16.19 5.63 -13.44
C ARG A 39 -15.28 6.00 -12.28
N VAL A 40 -14.36 5.11 -11.93
CA VAL A 40 -13.48 5.26 -10.79
C VAL A 40 -12.10 4.76 -11.17
N VAL A 41 -11.08 5.54 -10.85
CA VAL A 41 -9.69 5.09 -10.75
C VAL A 41 -9.43 4.77 -9.29
N SER A 42 -8.89 3.59 -9.01
CA SER A 42 -8.42 3.21 -7.68
C SER A 42 -6.93 2.98 -7.75
N LEU A 43 -6.16 3.64 -6.89
CA LEU A 43 -4.72 3.41 -6.70
C LEU A 43 -4.42 3.07 -5.25
N THR A 44 -3.26 2.46 -5.00
CA THR A 44 -2.82 2.04 -3.67
C THR A 44 -1.58 2.84 -3.25
N GLN A 45 -1.60 3.44 -2.05
CA GLN A 45 -0.53 4.29 -1.54
C GLN A 45 -0.12 3.88 -0.10
N SER A 46 1.09 3.40 0.15
CA SER A 46 2.07 2.91 -0.84
C SER A 46 1.52 1.73 -1.65
N THR A 47 2.09 1.45 -2.82
CA THR A 47 1.67 0.33 -3.69
C THR A 47 1.88 -1.02 -3.02
N GLU A 48 1.37 -2.08 -3.66
CA GLU A 48 1.56 -3.45 -3.24
C GLU A 48 3.02 -3.92 -3.33
N PHE A 49 3.84 -3.25 -4.14
CA PHE A 49 5.30 -3.44 -4.22
C PHE A 49 6.08 -2.52 -3.27
N GLY A 50 5.38 -1.67 -2.51
CA GLY A 50 5.99 -0.77 -1.52
C GLY A 50 6.54 0.52 -2.06
N THR A 51 6.34 0.79 -3.34
CA THR A 51 6.70 2.07 -3.95
C THR A 51 5.65 3.13 -3.62
N VAL A 52 6.00 4.39 -3.81
CA VAL A 52 5.11 5.52 -3.51
C VAL A 52 4.79 6.31 -4.76
N TYR A 53 3.56 6.84 -4.80
CA TYR A 53 3.21 7.93 -5.70
C TYR A 53 3.62 9.25 -5.08
N THR A 54 4.39 10.07 -5.79
CA THR A 54 4.68 11.45 -5.40
C THR A 54 3.47 12.36 -5.63
N PRO A 55 3.43 13.58 -5.06
CA PRO A 55 2.39 14.56 -5.38
C PRO A 55 2.22 14.78 -6.89
N ASP A 56 3.33 14.85 -7.65
CA ASP A 56 3.29 15.04 -9.11
C ASP A 56 2.68 13.83 -9.82
N ASN A 57 2.97 12.60 -9.37
CA ASN A 57 2.34 11.41 -9.93
C ASN A 57 0.82 11.43 -9.71
N LEU A 58 0.37 11.81 -8.51
CA LEU A 58 -1.04 11.88 -8.16
C LEU A 58 -1.76 13.00 -8.95
N MET A 59 -1.12 14.16 -9.12
CA MET A 59 -1.66 15.26 -9.94
C MET A 59 -1.86 14.85 -11.39
N ALA A 60 -0.89 14.16 -12.00
CA ALA A 60 -1.04 13.65 -13.37
C ALA A 60 -2.20 12.65 -13.51
N ILE A 61 -2.41 11.78 -12.51
CA ILE A 61 -3.55 10.86 -12.47
C ILE A 61 -4.86 11.63 -12.29
N HIS A 62 -4.88 12.64 -11.42
CA HIS A 62 -6.04 13.50 -11.22
C HIS A 62 -6.45 14.22 -12.51
N ASP A 63 -5.50 14.81 -13.24
CA ASP A 63 -5.77 15.49 -14.52
C ASP A 63 -6.41 14.53 -15.54
N ALA A 64 -5.94 13.27 -15.58
CA ALA A 64 -6.55 12.22 -16.41
C ALA A 64 -7.97 11.85 -15.94
N CYS A 65 -8.21 11.85 -14.62
CA CYS A 65 -9.54 11.58 -14.07
C CYS A 65 -10.52 12.70 -14.40
N GLU A 66 -10.14 13.96 -14.18
CA GLU A 66 -10.96 15.15 -14.46
C GLU A 66 -11.36 15.22 -15.93
N LYS A 67 -10.40 15.01 -16.85
CA LYS A 67 -10.66 15.00 -18.29
C LYS A 67 -11.72 13.97 -18.72
N ASN A 68 -11.85 12.88 -17.96
CA ASN A 68 -12.70 11.74 -18.29
C ASN A 68 -13.90 11.54 -17.34
N ASP A 69 -14.22 12.51 -16.48
CA ASP A 69 -15.32 12.42 -15.50
C ASP A 69 -15.22 11.14 -14.63
N LEU A 70 -14.01 10.88 -14.11
CA LEU A 70 -13.70 9.76 -13.22
C LEU A 70 -13.46 10.25 -11.80
N ARG A 71 -13.88 9.45 -10.82
CA ARG A 71 -13.54 9.65 -9.40
C ARG A 71 -12.21 9.01 -9.06
N LEU A 72 -11.49 9.57 -8.10
CA LEU A 72 -10.21 9.04 -7.64
C LEU A 72 -10.31 8.49 -6.21
N HIS A 73 -10.18 7.16 -6.10
CA HIS A 73 -10.07 6.45 -4.83
C HIS A 73 -8.61 6.11 -4.51
N MET A 74 -8.24 6.24 -3.24
CA MET A 74 -6.95 5.80 -2.71
C MET A 74 -7.15 4.70 -1.66
N ASP A 75 -6.65 3.50 -1.96
CA ASP A 75 -6.38 2.48 -0.95
C ASP A 75 -5.13 2.90 -0.16
N GLY A 76 -5.35 3.32 1.08
CA GLY A 76 -4.31 3.79 1.98
C GLY A 76 -3.95 2.77 3.06
N ALA A 77 -4.02 1.46 2.79
CA ALA A 77 -3.67 0.43 3.77
C ALA A 77 -2.27 0.60 4.39
N ARG A 78 -1.35 1.27 3.67
CA ARG A 78 -0.01 1.70 4.13
C ARG A 78 0.23 3.20 3.91
N PHE A 79 -0.83 4.01 4.02
CA PHE A 79 -0.76 5.45 3.80
C PHE A 79 0.27 6.12 4.71
N ALA A 80 0.35 5.70 5.98
CA ALA A 80 1.32 6.20 6.94
C ALA A 80 2.77 6.02 6.46
N ASN A 81 3.09 4.86 5.88
CA ASN A 81 4.41 4.56 5.33
C ASN A 81 4.76 5.47 4.15
N ALA A 82 3.80 5.70 3.24
CA ALA A 82 4.01 6.61 2.12
C ALA A 82 4.22 8.06 2.58
N VAL A 83 3.42 8.55 3.53
CA VAL A 83 3.58 9.91 4.09
C VAL A 83 4.93 10.05 4.80
N ALA A 84 5.32 9.06 5.61
CA ALA A 84 6.61 9.05 6.30
C ALA A 84 7.80 9.07 5.32
N SER A 85 7.70 8.30 4.23
CA SER A 85 8.71 8.22 3.17
C SER A 85 8.85 9.53 2.39
N LEU A 86 7.73 10.12 1.98
CA LEU A 86 7.71 11.35 1.18
C LEU A 86 8.04 12.61 2.00
N GLY A 87 7.85 12.58 3.32
CA GLY A 87 8.08 13.73 4.19
C GLY A 87 7.12 14.91 3.94
N VAL A 88 5.94 14.63 3.37
CA VAL A 88 4.94 15.65 3.01
C VAL A 88 3.76 15.65 3.99
N ALA A 89 2.97 16.72 4.00
CA ALA A 89 1.72 16.73 4.75
C ALA A 89 0.68 15.79 4.08
N PRO A 90 -0.18 15.08 4.83
CA PRO A 90 -1.16 14.14 4.27
C PRO A 90 -2.05 14.73 3.18
N LYS A 91 -2.41 16.01 3.31
CA LYS A 91 -3.23 16.75 2.35
C LYS A 91 -2.59 16.83 0.95
N GLU A 92 -1.26 16.89 0.86
CA GLU A 92 -0.53 17.07 -0.42
C GLU A 92 -0.56 15.80 -1.28
N VAL A 93 -0.82 14.64 -0.68
CA VAL A 93 -0.95 13.35 -1.38
C VAL A 93 -2.37 12.79 -1.26
N THR A 94 -3.34 13.63 -0.95
CA THR A 94 -4.77 13.26 -0.90
C THR A 94 -5.60 14.29 -1.64
N TRP A 95 -6.41 15.08 -0.95
CA TRP A 95 -7.39 15.96 -1.58
C TRP A 95 -6.79 17.11 -2.37
N LYS A 96 -5.57 17.58 -2.04
CA LYS A 96 -4.89 18.56 -2.90
C LYS A 96 -4.37 17.96 -4.20
N ALA A 97 -4.18 16.65 -4.21
CA ALA A 97 -3.81 15.89 -5.40
C ALA A 97 -5.02 15.22 -6.05
N GLY A 98 -6.25 15.68 -5.74
CA GLY A 98 -7.47 15.24 -6.40
C GLY A 98 -8.08 13.92 -5.90
N VAL A 99 -7.60 13.35 -4.80
CA VAL A 99 -8.22 12.14 -4.21
C VAL A 99 -9.58 12.51 -3.63
N ASP A 100 -10.63 11.85 -4.11
CA ASP A 100 -12.00 12.01 -3.60
C ASP A 100 -12.22 11.27 -2.28
N VAL A 101 -11.72 10.03 -2.20
CA VAL A 101 -11.93 9.12 -1.05
C VAL A 101 -10.66 8.35 -0.72
N LEU A 102 -10.29 8.35 0.56
CA LEU A 102 -9.16 7.59 1.10
C LEU A 102 -9.67 6.50 2.06
N CYS A 103 -9.20 5.27 1.89
CA CYS A 103 -9.27 4.24 2.93
C CYS A 103 -7.98 4.26 3.77
N PHE A 104 -8.00 4.93 4.92
CA PHE A 104 -6.81 5.13 5.75
C PHE A 104 -6.53 3.94 6.68
N GLY A 105 -5.39 3.30 6.40
CA GLY A 105 -4.74 2.16 7.06
C GLY A 105 -4.50 2.29 8.57
N GLY A 106 -5.33 1.69 9.41
CA GLY A 106 -5.09 1.61 10.87
C GLY A 106 -4.40 0.31 11.29
N THR A 107 -4.92 -0.83 10.82
CA THR A 107 -4.52 -2.16 11.27
C THR A 107 -3.03 -2.44 11.06
N LYS A 108 -2.51 -2.09 9.87
CA LYS A 108 -1.10 -2.33 9.51
C LYS A 108 -0.12 -1.35 10.19
N ASN A 109 -0.63 -0.40 10.97
CA ASN A 109 0.15 0.65 11.61
C ASN A 109 0.02 0.66 13.15
N GLY A 110 -0.41 -0.46 13.74
CA GLY A 110 -0.43 -0.66 15.19
C GLY A 110 -1.82 -0.82 15.80
N MET A 111 -2.90 -0.65 15.05
CA MET A 111 -4.24 -0.99 15.55
C MET A 111 -4.52 -2.49 15.48
N PRO A 112 -5.30 -3.06 16.43
CA PRO A 112 -5.71 -4.46 16.36
C PRO A 112 -6.68 -4.73 15.19
N LEU A 113 -7.56 -3.78 14.87
CA LEU A 113 -8.45 -3.82 13.71
C LEU A 113 -9.01 -2.44 13.40
N GLY A 114 -9.26 -2.18 12.11
CA GLY A 114 -10.08 -1.06 11.66
C GLY A 114 -9.35 -0.12 10.71
N GLU A 115 -10.15 0.48 9.83
CA GLU A 115 -9.73 1.42 8.80
C GLU A 115 -10.65 2.64 8.85
N ALA A 116 -10.13 3.83 8.52
CA ALA A 116 -10.94 5.04 8.43
C ALA A 116 -11.23 5.40 6.98
N VAL A 117 -12.50 5.44 6.59
CA VAL A 117 -12.90 5.91 5.25
C VAL A 117 -13.11 7.42 5.31
N VAL A 118 -12.28 8.16 4.59
CA VAL A 118 -12.26 9.63 4.58
C VAL A 118 -12.76 10.12 3.22
N PHE A 119 -13.92 10.76 3.22
CA PHE A 119 -14.48 11.43 2.05
C PHE A 119 -14.05 12.89 2.04
N PHE A 120 -13.21 13.25 1.09
CA PHE A 120 -12.85 14.65 0.83
C PHE A 120 -13.92 15.33 -0.03
N ASN A 121 -14.45 14.58 -1.00
CA ASN A 121 -15.67 14.92 -1.71
C ASN A 121 -16.88 14.41 -0.91
N ARG A 122 -17.53 15.32 -0.17
CA ARG A 122 -18.60 14.96 0.78
C ARG A 122 -19.90 14.51 0.12
N ASP A 123 -20.14 14.89 -1.14
CA ASP A 123 -21.33 14.45 -1.87
C ASP A 123 -21.30 12.93 -2.09
N LEU A 124 -20.11 12.35 -2.23
CA LEU A 124 -19.93 10.89 -2.35
C LEU A 124 -20.19 10.12 -1.04
N ALA A 125 -20.27 10.82 0.10
CA ALA A 125 -20.55 10.21 1.39
C ALA A 125 -22.05 10.00 1.65
N GLU A 126 -22.93 10.47 0.75
CA GLU A 126 -24.37 10.31 0.86
C GLU A 126 -24.74 8.82 1.05
N GLU A 127 -25.47 8.54 2.13
CA GLU A 127 -25.88 7.19 2.55
C GLU A 127 -24.74 6.18 2.76
N PHE A 128 -23.49 6.62 2.95
CA PHE A 128 -22.37 5.71 3.17
C PHE A 128 -22.54 4.87 4.44
N ASP A 129 -23.11 5.45 5.50
CA ASP A 129 -23.47 4.77 6.74
C ASP A 129 -24.54 3.69 6.54
N TYR A 130 -25.56 3.94 5.70
CA TYR A 130 -26.54 2.92 5.30
C TYR A 130 -25.88 1.77 4.53
N ARG A 131 -24.95 2.07 3.61
CA ARG A 131 -24.17 1.05 2.88
C ARG A 131 -23.32 0.21 3.84
N CYS A 132 -22.63 0.84 4.79
CA CYS A 132 -21.88 0.14 5.84
C CYS A 132 -22.80 -0.74 6.69
N LYS A 133 -23.99 -0.24 7.08
CA LYS A 133 -24.98 -1.00 7.84
C LYS A 133 -25.47 -2.23 7.07
N GLN A 134 -25.88 -2.05 5.82
CA GLN A 134 -26.37 -3.12 4.96
C GLN A 134 -25.29 -4.19 4.72
N ALA A 135 -24.03 -3.77 4.60
CA ALA A 135 -22.90 -4.67 4.40
C ALA A 135 -22.38 -5.33 5.68
N GLY A 136 -23.00 -5.07 6.83
CA GLY A 136 -22.56 -5.64 8.12
C GLY A 136 -21.26 -5.05 8.66
N GLN A 137 -20.81 -3.90 8.15
CA GLN A 137 -19.59 -3.20 8.60
C GLN A 137 -19.86 -2.15 9.70
N LEU A 138 -21.12 -1.97 10.13
CA LEU A 138 -21.44 -1.07 11.24
C LEU A 138 -21.21 -1.76 12.60
N ALA A 139 -20.07 -1.49 13.22
CA ALA A 139 -19.74 -2.04 14.54
C ALA A 139 -20.61 -1.43 15.65
N SER A 140 -21.38 -2.28 16.36
CA SER A 140 -22.21 -1.84 17.50
C SER A 140 -21.38 -1.20 18.62
N LYS A 141 -20.18 -1.72 18.89
CA LYS A 141 -19.25 -1.19 19.90
C LYS A 141 -18.12 -0.39 19.23
N MET A 142 -18.47 0.60 18.40
CA MET A 142 -17.54 1.38 17.56
C MET A 142 -16.34 1.98 18.31
N ARG A 143 -16.46 2.26 19.61
CA ARG A 143 -15.35 2.72 20.45
C ARG A 143 -14.10 1.83 20.40
N PHE A 144 -14.25 0.53 20.18
CA PHE A 144 -13.09 -0.38 20.06
C PHE A 144 -12.34 -0.26 18.73
N ILE A 145 -12.92 0.42 17.75
CA ILE A 145 -12.28 0.78 16.47
C ILE A 145 -11.79 2.23 16.52
N ALA A 146 -12.65 3.15 16.99
CA ALA A 146 -12.35 4.58 17.02
C ALA A 146 -11.29 4.97 18.06
N ALA A 147 -11.27 4.33 19.24
CA ALA A 147 -10.29 4.69 20.29
C ALA A 147 -8.84 4.32 19.91
N PRO A 148 -8.54 3.15 19.32
CA PRO A 148 -7.21 2.88 18.80
C PRO A 148 -6.79 3.83 17.67
N LEU A 149 -7.71 4.20 16.77
CA LEU A 149 -7.43 5.20 15.72
C LEU A 149 -7.08 6.56 16.32
N TYR A 150 -7.82 7.00 17.33
CA TYR A 150 -7.49 8.22 18.08
C TYR A 150 -6.09 8.12 18.71
N GLY A 151 -5.75 6.98 19.31
CA GLY A 151 -4.41 6.74 19.86
C GLY A 151 -3.29 6.81 18.82
N LEU A 152 -3.52 6.32 17.59
CA LEU A 152 -2.56 6.46 16.48
C LEU A 152 -2.36 7.93 16.07
N LEU A 153 -3.42 8.72 16.07
CA LEU A 153 -3.39 10.12 15.62
C LEU A 153 -2.83 11.07 16.69
N LEU A 154 -2.87 10.68 17.97
CA LEU A 154 -2.23 11.43 19.04
C LEU A 154 -0.70 11.34 18.96
N ASP A 155 -0.03 12.44 19.26
CA ASP A 155 1.43 12.54 19.40
C ASP A 155 2.24 11.92 18.23
N ASP A 156 1.68 11.95 17.02
CA ASP A 156 2.25 11.40 15.79
C ASP A 156 2.65 9.91 15.87
N VAL A 157 1.98 9.12 16.72
CA VAL A 157 2.26 7.66 16.85
C VAL A 157 2.19 6.97 15.49
N TRP A 158 1.20 7.30 14.67
CA TRP A 158 1.03 6.74 13.33
C TRP A 158 2.25 7.00 12.42
N LEU A 159 2.88 8.17 12.50
CA LEU A 159 4.09 8.47 11.73
C LEU A 159 5.34 7.85 12.34
N LYS A 160 5.45 7.81 13.67
CA LYS A 160 6.56 7.15 14.37
C LYS A 160 6.63 5.66 14.00
N ASN A 161 5.50 4.97 14.07
CA ASN A 161 5.35 3.57 13.68
C ASN A 161 5.73 3.33 12.21
N ALA A 162 5.25 4.20 11.32
CA ALA A 162 5.53 4.11 9.90
C ALA A 162 7.00 4.36 9.56
N ARG A 163 7.62 5.38 10.17
CA ARG A 163 9.06 5.66 10.01
C ARG A 163 9.91 4.50 10.47
N HIS A 164 9.64 3.98 11.66
CA HIS A 164 10.31 2.80 12.19
C HIS A 164 10.25 1.61 11.22
N ALA A 165 9.05 1.28 10.73
CA ALA A 165 8.87 0.19 9.78
C ALA A 165 9.60 0.41 8.45
N ASN A 166 9.62 1.65 7.95
CA ASN A 166 10.36 2.02 6.74
C ASN A 166 11.88 1.94 6.95
N ASP A 167 12.38 2.42 8.09
CA ASP A 167 13.80 2.40 8.44
C ASP A 167 14.32 0.96 8.55
N CYS A 168 13.54 0.08 9.20
CA CYS A 168 13.80 -1.36 9.24
C CYS A 168 13.92 -1.97 7.84
N ALA A 169 12.99 -1.65 6.93
CA ALA A 169 13.02 -2.17 5.57
C ALA A 169 14.23 -1.66 4.79
N ASN A 170 14.59 -0.38 4.94
CA ASN A 170 15.78 0.18 4.31
C ASN A 170 17.07 -0.48 4.83
N ILE A 171 17.21 -0.65 6.15
CA ILE A 171 18.37 -1.33 6.75
C ILE A 171 18.47 -2.78 6.24
N MET A 172 17.34 -3.51 6.22
CA MET A 172 17.29 -4.88 5.73
C MET A 172 17.71 -4.95 4.26
N ALA A 173 17.17 -4.09 3.40
CA ALA A 173 17.49 -4.07 1.98
C ALA A 173 18.97 -3.79 1.72
N GLN A 174 19.52 -2.74 2.35
CA GLN A 174 20.93 -2.36 2.21
C GLN A 174 21.87 -3.51 2.57
N ARG A 175 21.56 -4.24 3.64
CA ARG A 175 22.40 -5.37 4.09
C ARG A 175 22.22 -6.63 3.26
N ILE A 176 21.06 -6.85 2.65
CA ILE A 176 20.86 -7.95 1.70
C ILE A 176 21.74 -7.75 0.46
N GLU A 177 21.87 -6.53 -0.04
CA GLU A 177 22.71 -6.21 -1.22
C GLU A 177 24.21 -6.42 -0.98
N GLU A 178 24.66 -6.55 0.27
CA GLU A 178 26.05 -6.87 0.61
C GLU A 178 26.39 -8.34 0.31
N PHE A 179 25.38 -9.22 0.17
CA PHE A 179 25.58 -10.64 -0.08
C PHE A 179 25.65 -10.97 -1.59
N SER A 180 26.66 -11.75 -1.98
CA SER A 180 26.82 -12.18 -3.36
C SER A 180 25.63 -13.01 -3.84
N GLY A 181 25.08 -12.65 -5.00
CA GLY A 181 23.93 -13.35 -5.59
C GLY A 181 22.57 -12.92 -5.03
N CYS A 182 22.54 -11.92 -4.13
CA CYS A 182 21.33 -11.28 -3.65
C CYS A 182 21.15 -9.91 -4.33
N SER A 183 19.91 -9.51 -4.61
CA SER A 183 19.60 -8.17 -5.11
C SER A 183 18.20 -7.71 -4.71
N ILE A 184 17.97 -6.40 -4.75
CA ILE A 184 16.66 -5.81 -4.46
C ILE A 184 15.96 -5.46 -5.76
N ARG A 185 14.72 -5.93 -5.90
CA ARG A 185 13.98 -5.85 -7.16
C ARG A 185 13.25 -4.53 -7.37
N HIS A 186 12.61 -4.03 -6.32
CA HIS A 186 11.79 -2.81 -6.37
C HIS A 186 12.35 -1.75 -5.43
N LEU A 187 12.00 -0.50 -5.70
CA LEU A 187 12.42 0.60 -4.83
C LEU A 187 11.84 0.42 -3.42
N VAL A 188 12.71 0.49 -2.40
CA VAL A 188 12.31 0.40 -0.99
C VAL A 188 11.87 1.78 -0.50
N GLN A 189 10.62 2.13 -0.79
CA GLN A 189 10.04 3.44 -0.42
C GLN A 189 9.01 3.34 0.72
N SER A 190 8.83 2.15 1.30
CA SER A 190 7.92 1.90 2.43
C SER A 190 8.51 0.78 3.32
N ASN A 191 7.67 -0.09 3.88
CA ASN A 191 8.07 -1.14 4.82
C ASN A 191 8.22 -2.53 4.18
N SER A 192 8.33 -2.61 2.85
CA SER A 192 8.46 -3.88 2.13
C SER A 192 9.77 -3.94 1.36
N VAL A 193 10.41 -5.10 1.44
CA VAL A 193 11.62 -5.44 0.69
C VAL A 193 11.30 -6.62 -0.20
N PHE A 194 11.57 -6.46 -1.49
CA PHE A 194 11.43 -7.51 -2.49
C PHE A 194 12.84 -7.90 -2.92
N ALA A 195 13.32 -9.03 -2.43
CA ALA A 195 14.68 -9.48 -2.65
C ALA A 195 14.71 -10.71 -3.55
N ASP A 196 15.59 -10.69 -4.55
CA ASP A 196 15.98 -11.89 -5.27
C ASP A 196 17.07 -12.58 -4.47
N LEU A 197 16.73 -13.71 -3.85
CA LEU A 197 17.64 -14.55 -3.08
C LEU A 197 17.86 -15.87 -3.83
N PRO A 198 19.05 -16.51 -3.73
CA PRO A 198 19.24 -17.84 -4.29
C PRO A 198 18.25 -18.86 -3.70
N GLU A 199 17.77 -19.81 -4.51
CA GLU A 199 16.77 -20.82 -4.08
C GLU A 199 17.23 -21.62 -2.84
N SER A 200 18.53 -21.92 -2.75
CA SER A 200 19.13 -22.58 -1.59
C SER A 200 19.03 -21.75 -0.31
N VAL A 201 19.19 -20.43 -0.43
CA VAL A 201 19.05 -19.47 0.68
C VAL A 201 17.60 -19.38 1.09
N GLU A 202 16.66 -19.22 0.15
CA GLU A 202 15.23 -19.17 0.45
C GLU A 202 14.77 -20.44 1.18
N THR A 203 15.13 -21.61 0.65
CA THR A 203 14.81 -22.91 1.25
C THR A 203 15.44 -23.06 2.64
N GLY A 204 16.70 -22.63 2.80
CA GLY A 204 17.39 -22.65 4.08
C GLY A 204 16.72 -21.76 5.13
N LEU A 205 16.33 -20.54 4.76
CA LEU A 205 15.64 -19.61 5.66
C LEU A 205 14.28 -20.16 6.10
N LEU A 206 13.49 -20.70 5.16
CA LEU A 206 12.23 -21.37 5.48
C LEU A 206 12.45 -22.57 6.40
N GLY A 207 13.52 -23.36 6.17
CA GLY A 207 13.91 -24.48 7.02
C GLY A 207 14.36 -24.08 8.43
N ARG A 208 14.87 -22.86 8.61
CA ARG A 208 15.19 -22.25 9.91
C ARG A 208 13.98 -21.62 10.61
N GLY A 209 12.80 -21.64 9.97
CA GLY A 209 11.55 -21.15 10.54
C GLY A 209 11.20 -19.71 10.18
N TRP A 210 11.91 -19.07 9.25
CA TRP A 210 11.52 -17.76 8.75
C TRP A 210 10.23 -17.85 7.94
N HIS A 211 9.38 -16.83 8.09
CA HIS A 211 8.11 -16.74 7.39
C HIS A 211 8.11 -15.52 6.46
N PHE A 212 8.12 -15.78 5.16
CA PHE A 212 7.99 -14.79 4.11
C PHE A 212 7.28 -15.40 2.90
N TYR A 213 6.86 -14.56 1.97
CA TYR A 213 6.25 -15.04 0.74
C TYR A 213 7.33 -15.15 -0.33
N ASN A 214 7.47 -16.34 -0.93
CA ASN A 214 8.14 -16.55 -2.21
C ASN A 214 7.06 -16.49 -3.30
N PHE A 215 7.04 -15.43 -4.10
CA PHE A 215 5.94 -15.23 -5.04
C PHE A 215 5.84 -16.34 -6.08
N ILE A 216 4.63 -16.85 -6.29
CA ILE A 216 4.25 -17.52 -7.55
C ILE A 216 3.92 -16.38 -8.54
N GLY A 217 4.83 -16.03 -9.44
CA GLY A 217 4.65 -14.91 -10.39
C GLY A 217 5.97 -14.29 -10.83
N GLU A 218 6.15 -12.99 -10.58
CA GLU A 218 7.38 -12.25 -10.92
C GLU A 218 8.63 -12.81 -10.20
N GLY A 219 8.46 -13.63 -9.15
CA GLY A 219 9.53 -14.25 -8.36
C GLY A 219 9.91 -13.41 -7.14
N GLY A 220 11.01 -13.75 -6.48
CA GLY A 220 11.57 -13.01 -5.36
C GLY A 220 10.84 -13.23 -4.02
N SER A 221 11.59 -12.97 -2.95
CA SER A 221 11.16 -13.05 -1.56
C SER A 221 10.60 -11.72 -1.08
N ARG A 222 9.34 -11.71 -0.62
CA ARG A 222 8.71 -10.54 0.02
C ARG A 222 8.93 -10.56 1.53
N LEU A 223 9.80 -9.68 1.98
CA LEU A 223 10.09 -9.43 3.38
C LEU A 223 9.36 -8.16 3.82
N MET A 224 8.65 -8.22 4.94
CA MET A 224 7.81 -7.13 5.43
C MET A 224 8.26 -6.71 6.83
N CYS A 225 8.62 -5.45 6.98
CA CYS A 225 8.87 -4.84 8.29
C CYS A 225 7.58 -4.23 8.85
N SER A 226 7.44 -4.17 10.17
CA SER A 226 6.28 -3.62 10.85
C SER A 226 6.70 -2.57 11.88
N TRP A 227 5.71 -1.92 12.49
CA TRP A 227 5.92 -0.98 13.59
C TRP A 227 6.63 -1.60 14.81
N ASN A 228 6.68 -2.93 14.91
CA ASN A 228 7.32 -3.68 15.98
C ASN A 228 8.48 -4.57 15.49
N THR A 229 8.98 -4.39 14.27
CA THR A 229 10.17 -5.13 13.83
C THR A 229 11.36 -4.63 14.62
N SER A 230 12.05 -5.51 15.33
CA SER A 230 13.22 -5.14 16.13
C SER A 230 14.50 -5.16 15.29
N LYS A 231 15.56 -4.55 15.82
CA LYS A 231 16.89 -4.67 15.22
C LYS A 231 17.38 -6.12 15.28
N GLU A 232 17.09 -6.79 16.38
CA GLU A 232 17.44 -8.18 16.63
C GLU A 232 16.81 -9.12 15.59
N ASP A 233 15.54 -8.89 15.21
CA ASP A 233 14.88 -9.66 14.15
C ASP A 233 15.63 -9.54 12.82
N ILE A 234 16.05 -8.32 12.46
CA ILE A 234 16.80 -8.03 11.22
C ILE A 234 18.19 -8.65 11.29
N ASP A 235 18.89 -8.47 12.41
CA ASP A 235 20.24 -9.00 12.60
C ASP A 235 20.26 -10.54 12.53
N SER A 236 19.31 -11.21 13.19
CA SER A 236 19.17 -12.67 13.14
C SER A 236 18.82 -13.16 11.73
N PHE A 237 17.91 -12.49 11.03
CA PHE A 237 17.57 -12.86 9.65
C PHE A 237 18.79 -12.75 8.72
N LEU A 238 19.54 -11.65 8.80
CA LEU A 238 20.70 -11.41 7.94
C LEU A 238 21.89 -12.30 8.27
N GLU A 239 22.04 -12.72 9.53
CA GLU A 239 23.02 -13.72 9.92
C GLU A 239 22.74 -15.07 9.25
N ASP A 240 21.47 -15.51 9.26
CA ASP A 240 21.07 -16.73 8.57
C ASP A 240 21.26 -16.63 7.06
N VAL A 241 20.96 -15.47 6.44
CA VAL A 241 21.25 -15.22 5.02
C VAL A 241 22.76 -15.38 4.75
N ARG A 242 23.61 -14.75 5.57
CA ARG A 242 25.07 -14.81 5.44
C ARG A 242 25.59 -16.23 5.46
N GLU A 243 25.13 -17.04 6.41
CA GLU A 243 25.54 -18.44 6.53
C GLU A 243 25.08 -19.30 5.35
N LEU A 244 23.94 -19.00 4.75
CA LEU A 244 23.38 -19.77 3.64
C LEU A 244 23.94 -19.35 2.27
N VAL A 245 24.52 -18.15 2.17
CA VAL A 245 25.22 -17.65 0.98
C VAL A 245 26.67 -18.15 0.93
N ALA A 246 27.28 -18.46 2.08
CA ALA A 246 28.64 -18.98 2.21
C ALA A 246 28.82 -20.40 1.67
#